data_AF-A0A9N9K4Q3-F1
#
_entry.id   AF-A0A9N9K4Q3-F1
#
_cell.length_a   1.000
_cell.length_b   1.000
_cell.length_c   1.000
_cell.angle_alpha   90.00
_cell.angle_beta   90.00
_cell.angle_gamma   90.00
#
_symmetry.space_group_name_H-M   'P 1'
#
loop_
_entity.id
_entity.type
_entity.pdbx_description
1 polymer ?
#
loop_
_entity_poly.entity_id
_entity_poly.type
_entity_poly.pdbx_seq_one_letter_code
_entity_poly.pdbx_strand_id
1 'polypeptide(L)'
;SGETGVFDTGRDNIRVKVEELNEDVARVILVDENESPIDTIEKAKFINQVTENEITPVEVKGQKSYLITWINSYELRVDNEKIFKFKAQRGHVQMKKNHADCFVKDH
;
A
#
# COMPACT_ATOMS: atom_id res chain seq x y z
N SER A 1 -10.20 5.73 15.75
CA SER A 1 -9.04 5.60 14.86
C SER A 1 -9.08 4.20 14.32
N GLY A 2 -9.08 4.02 12.99
CA GLY A 2 -9.15 2.70 12.36
C GLY A 2 -7.86 1.89 12.58
N GLU A 3 -7.90 0.61 12.23
CA GLU A 3 -6.73 -0.28 12.36
C GLU A 3 -5.58 0.22 11.46
N THR A 4 -4.35 0.06 11.94
CA THR A 4 -3.14 0.42 11.19
C THR A 4 -2.25 -0.82 11.08
N GLY A 5 -1.82 -1.13 9.85
CA GLY A 5 -0.92 -2.24 9.56
C GLY A 5 0.29 -1.78 8.75
N VAL A 6 1.47 -2.29 9.09
CA VAL A 6 2.70 -2.09 8.31
C VAL A 6 3.06 -3.42 7.65
N PHE A 7 3.27 -3.37 6.34
CA PHE A 7 3.55 -4.53 5.51
C PHE A 7 4.91 -4.39 4.84
N ASP A 8 5.69 -5.47 4.89
CA ASP A 8 6.97 -5.57 4.20
C ASP A 8 6.75 -5.65 2.67
N THR A 9 7.70 -5.18 1.88
CA THR A 9 7.65 -5.27 0.40
C THR A 9 8.72 -6.20 -0.17
N GLY A 10 9.55 -6.83 0.67
CA GLY A 10 10.74 -7.56 0.26
C GLY A 10 11.89 -6.65 -0.20
N ARG A 11 11.74 -5.33 -0.11
CA ARG A 11 12.81 -4.33 -0.34
C ARG A 11 13.17 -3.68 1.00
N ASP A 12 14.46 -3.67 1.32
CA ASP A 12 14.98 -3.19 2.62
C ASP A 12 14.55 -1.76 2.97
N ASN A 13 14.29 -0.93 1.97
CA ASN A 13 14.05 0.50 2.12
C ASN A 13 12.60 0.93 1.89
N ILE A 14 11.66 0.01 1.68
CA ILE A 14 10.26 0.36 1.41
C ILE A 14 9.33 -0.60 2.15
N ARG A 15 8.48 -0.04 3.01
CA ARG A 15 7.33 -0.71 3.62
C ARG A 15 6.06 0.05 3.28
N VAL A 16 4.93 -0.65 3.36
CA VAL A 16 3.62 -0.09 3.08
C VAL A 16 2.86 -0.01 4.39
N LYS A 17 2.57 1.21 4.85
CA LYS A 17 1.69 1.45 5.99
C LYS A 17 0.27 1.72 5.49
N VAL A 18 -0.70 0.97 5.99
CA VAL A 18 -2.12 1.12 5.66
C VAL A 18 -2.86 1.57 6.92
N GLU A 19 -3.56 2.68 6.82
CA GLU A 19 -4.41 3.25 7.87
C GLU A 19 -5.87 3.22 7.39
N GLU A 20 -6.75 2.56 8.12
CA GLU A 20 -8.17 2.59 7.81
C GLU A 20 -8.76 3.99 8.08
N LEU A 21 -9.40 4.57 7.06
CA LEU A 21 -10.13 5.83 7.19
C LEU A 21 -11.60 5.56 7.50
N ASN A 22 -12.22 4.63 6.75
CA ASN A 22 -13.57 4.14 6.93
C ASN A 22 -13.75 2.74 6.30
N GLU A 23 -14.99 2.25 6.29
CA GLU A 23 -15.36 0.92 5.80
C GLU A 23 -15.06 0.67 4.31
N ASP A 24 -14.91 1.73 3.51
CA ASP A 24 -14.68 1.65 2.07
C ASP A 24 -13.26 2.06 1.67
N VAL A 25 -12.61 2.93 2.44
CA VAL A 25 -11.39 3.64 2.07
C VAL A 25 -10.27 3.44 3.08
N ALA A 26 -9.09 3.13 2.56
CA ALA A 26 -7.83 3.11 3.28
C ALA A 26 -6.89 4.21 2.79
N ARG A 27 -6.07 4.70 3.69
CA ARG A 27 -4.92 5.55 3.40
C ARG A 27 -3.66 4.69 3.41
N VAL A 28 -2.86 4.82 2.37
CA VAL A 28 -1.59 4.11 2.21
C VAL A 28 -0.44 5.10 2.22
N ILE A 29 0.59 4.82 3.00
CA ILE A 29 1.79 5.62 3.15
C ILE A 29 2.99 4.71 2.90
N LEU A 30 3.95 5.16 2.11
CA LEU A 30 5.22 4.48 1.97
C LEU A 30 6.12 4.93 3.12
N VAL A 31 6.67 3.96 3.85
CA VAL A 31 7.50 4.22 5.03
C VAL A 31 8.80 3.43 4.95
N ASP A 32 9.83 3.91 5.64
CA ASP A 32 11.10 3.22 5.77
C ASP A 32 11.05 2.13 6.87
N GLU A 33 12.21 1.58 7.21
CA GLU A 33 12.34 0.57 8.26
C GLU A 33 11.98 1.07 9.68
N ASN A 34 12.01 2.38 9.89
CA ASN A 34 11.69 3.06 11.14
C ASN A 34 10.25 3.59 11.14
N GLU A 35 9.44 3.20 10.15
CA GLU A 35 8.07 3.70 9.93
C GLU A 35 8.00 5.21 9.64
N SER A 36 9.12 5.82 9.23
CA SER A 36 9.16 7.21 8.80
C SER A 36 8.63 7.33 7.36
N PRO A 37 7.75 8.30 7.06
CA PRO A 37 7.26 8.51 5.70
C PRO A 37 8.38 8.77 4.70
N ILE A 38 8.27 8.15 3.52
CA ILE A 38 9.18 8.39 2.41
C ILE A 38 8.52 9.38 1.45
N ASP A 39 9.02 10.62 1.43
CA ASP A 39 8.40 11.69 0.64
C ASP A 39 8.71 11.62 -0.86
N THR A 40 9.77 10.91 -1.26
CA THR A 40 10.15 10.74 -2.66
C THR A 40 10.74 9.37 -2.91
N ILE A 41 10.00 8.55 -3.65
CA ILE A 41 10.55 7.40 -4.37
C ILE A 41 10.32 7.67 -5.84
N GLU A 42 11.38 8.10 -6.53
CA GLU A 42 11.31 8.34 -7.96
C GLU A 42 10.82 7.07 -8.66
N LYS A 43 9.68 7.17 -9.36
CA LYS A 43 9.01 6.08 -10.10
C LYS A 43 8.24 5.05 -9.25
N ALA A 44 7.94 5.33 -7.98
CA ALA A 44 6.93 4.55 -7.26
C ALA A 44 5.53 4.83 -7.81
N LYS A 45 4.79 3.76 -8.14
CA LYS A 45 3.44 3.81 -8.71
C LYS A 45 2.54 2.84 -7.97
N PHE A 46 1.43 3.35 -7.43
CA PHE A 46 0.34 2.52 -6.97
C PHE A 46 -0.66 2.36 -8.12
N ILE A 47 -1.02 1.14 -8.49
CA ILE A 47 -1.88 0.88 -9.64
C ILE A 47 -3.09 0.08 -9.19
N ASN A 48 -4.29 0.52 -9.55
CA ASN A 48 -5.50 -0.27 -9.38
C ASN A 48 -5.51 -1.41 -10.41
N GLN A 49 -5.53 -2.66 -9.97
CA GLN A 49 -5.47 -3.82 -10.87
C GLN A 49 -6.76 -4.04 -11.68
N VAL A 50 -7.88 -3.43 -11.29
CA VAL A 50 -9.16 -3.55 -12.00
C VAL A 50 -9.25 -2.53 -13.12
N THR A 51 -8.86 -1.28 -12.85
CA THR A 51 -8.99 -0.19 -13.81
C THR A 51 -7.68 0.14 -14.53
N GLU A 52 -6.58 -0.48 -14.13
CA GLU A 52 -5.19 -0.22 -14.60
C GLU A 52 -4.73 1.24 -14.41
N ASN A 53 -5.47 2.00 -13.61
CA ASN A 53 -5.16 3.41 -13.37
C ASN A 53 -4.10 3.54 -12.28
N GLU A 54 -3.14 4.44 -12.53
CA GLU A 54 -2.22 4.90 -11.51
C GLU A 54 -2.96 5.78 -10.49
N ILE A 55 -2.71 5.52 -9.21
CA ILE A 55 -3.24 6.32 -8.11
C ILE A 55 -2.27 7.47 -7.87
N THR A 56 -2.72 8.67 -8.17
CA THR A 56 -1.97 9.89 -7.86
C THR A 56 -1.90 10.08 -6.35
N PRO A 57 -0.70 10.27 -5.77
CA PRO A 57 -0.58 10.57 -4.36
C PRO A 57 -1.19 11.94 -4.04
N VAL A 58 -1.85 12.03 -2.90
CA VAL A 58 -2.43 13.26 -2.34
C VAL A 58 -1.78 13.59 -1.01
N GLU A 59 -1.78 14.86 -0.64
CA GLU A 59 -1.28 15.27 0.68
C GLU A 59 -2.40 15.15 1.72
N VAL A 60 -2.15 14.36 2.77
CA VAL A 60 -3.06 14.20 3.91
C VAL A 60 -2.26 14.45 5.17
N LYS A 61 -2.65 15.45 5.96
CA LYS A 61 -1.94 15.84 7.20
C LYS A 61 -0.44 16.09 6.99
N GLY A 62 -0.06 16.71 5.86
CA GLY A 62 1.33 17.03 5.53
C GLY A 62 2.17 15.82 5.09
N GLN A 63 1.55 14.71 4.71
CA GLN A 63 2.23 13.49 4.26
C GLN A 63 1.64 13.00 2.93
N LYS A 64 2.52 12.63 1.99
CA LYS A 64 2.10 12.00 0.75
C LYS A 64 1.45 10.65 1.03
N SER A 65 0.25 10.48 0.49
CA SER A 65 -0.61 9.35 0.78
C SER A 65 -1.33 8.90 -0.49
N TYR A 66 -1.54 7.60 -0.64
CA TYR A 66 -2.41 7.04 -1.66
C TYR A 66 -3.74 6.68 -1.02
N LEU A 67 -4.85 7.03 -1.67
CA LEU A 67 -6.18 6.64 -1.22
C LEU A 67 -6.63 5.44 -2.05
N ILE A 68 -6.95 4.34 -1.37
CA ILE A 68 -7.39 3.10 -1.99
C ILE A 68 -8.73 2.68 -1.42
N THR A 69 -9.47 1.85 -2.15
CA THR A 69 -10.72 1.26 -1.70
C THR A 69 -10.53 -0.22 -1.38
N TRP A 70 -11.11 -0.71 -0.30
CA TRP A 70 -10.93 -2.12 0.12
C TRP A 70 -11.46 -3.15 -0.88
N ILE A 71 -12.42 -2.75 -1.72
CA ILE A 71 -13.05 -3.62 -2.73
C ILE A 71 -12.14 -3.93 -3.94
N ASN A 72 -11.06 -3.17 -4.13
CA ASN A 72 -10.16 -3.28 -5.27
C ASN A 72 -8.81 -3.86 -4.86
N SER A 73 -8.13 -4.51 -5.81
CA SER A 73 -6.73 -4.93 -5.63
C SER A 73 -5.80 -3.87 -6.20
N TYR A 74 -4.66 -3.69 -5.56
CA TYR A 74 -3.65 -2.73 -5.96
C TYR A 74 -2.27 -3.37 -5.97
N GLU A 75 -1.36 -2.74 -6.68
CA GLU A 75 0.05 -3.08 -6.65
C GLU A 75 0.91 -1.85 -6.55
N LEU A 76 2.00 -1.97 -5.79
CA LEU A 76 3.09 -1.00 -5.78
C LEU A 76 4.15 -1.49 -6.75
N ARG A 77 4.49 -0.64 -7.71
CA ARG A 77 5.64 -0.82 -8.57
C ARG A 77 6.69 0.24 -8.29
N VAL A 78 7.96 -0.14 -8.31
CA VAL A 78 9.10 0.78 -8.26
C VAL A 78 10.08 0.36 -9.34
N ASP A 79 10.55 1.31 -10.16
CA ASP A 79 11.37 1.02 -11.35
C ASP A 79 10.74 -0.05 -12.28
N ASN A 80 9.40 -0.01 -12.44
CA ASN A 80 8.58 -0.99 -13.17
C ASN A 80 8.56 -2.41 -12.57
N GLU A 81 9.24 -2.67 -11.47
CA GLU A 81 9.17 -3.93 -10.73
C GLU A 81 8.03 -3.90 -9.72
N LYS A 82 7.17 -4.93 -9.71
CA LYS A 82 6.12 -5.10 -8.71
C LYS A 82 6.73 -5.61 -7.41
N ILE A 83 6.68 -4.79 -6.36
CA ILE A 83 7.26 -5.11 -5.04
C ILE A 83 6.19 -5.41 -3.99
N PHE A 84 4.94 -4.99 -4.21
CA PHE A 84 3.87 -5.24 -3.26
C PHE A 84 2.54 -5.43 -3.96
N LYS A 85 1.70 -6.30 -3.39
CA LYS A 85 0.31 -6.49 -3.83
C LYS A 85 -0.63 -6.35 -2.65
N PHE A 86 -1.53 -5.38 -2.76
CA PHE A 86 -2.71 -5.27 -1.92
C PHE A 86 -3.86 -6.04 -2.57
N LYS A 87 -4.38 -7.07 -1.89
CA LYS A 87 -5.53 -7.82 -2.40
C LYS A 87 -6.83 -7.21 -1.89
N ALA A 88 -7.83 -7.12 -2.77
CA ALA A 88 -9.18 -6.74 -2.42
C ALA A 88 -9.69 -7.59 -1.24
N GLN A 89 -10.24 -6.94 -0.23
CA GLN A 89 -10.88 -7.59 0.91
C GLN A 89 -12.40 -7.55 0.70
N ARG A 90 -12.91 -8.52 -0.06
CA ARG A 90 -14.36 -8.72 -0.19
C ARG A 90 -14.92 -9.27 1.12
N GLY A 91 -15.47 -8.37 1.95
CA GLY A 91 -16.08 -8.69 3.24
C GLY A 91 -15.26 -8.12 4.40
N HIS A 92 -15.47 -6.85 4.74
CA HIS A 92 -14.91 -6.21 5.93
C HIS A 92 -15.50 -6.83 7.20
N VAL A 93 -14.91 -7.93 7.69
CA VAL A 93 -14.96 -8.30 9.11
C VAL A 93 -13.61 -8.92 9.48
N GLN A 94 -12.80 -8.12 10.17
CA GLN A 94 -11.52 -8.44 10.81
C GLN A 94 -10.33 -8.60 9.86
N MET A 95 -9.39 -7.64 9.91
CA MET A 95 -7.99 -7.87 9.57
C MET A 95 -7.40 -8.92 10.55
N LYS A 96 -7.86 -10.17 10.46
CA LYS A 96 -7.04 -11.28 10.93
C LYS A 96 -5.85 -11.34 9.99
N LYS A 97 -4.70 -10.95 10.55
CA LYS A 97 -3.34 -11.29 10.10
C LYS A 97 -3.35 -12.31 8.96
N ASN A 98 -2.77 -11.93 7.82
CA ASN A 98 -2.41 -12.75 6.65
C ASN A 98 -3.22 -12.44 5.39
N HIS A 99 -2.71 -11.51 4.57
CA HIS A 99 -2.22 -11.79 3.20
C HIS A 99 -1.96 -10.47 2.46
N ALA A 100 -0.89 -9.78 2.84
CA ALA A 100 -0.08 -9.14 1.82
C ALA A 100 0.87 -10.22 1.30
N ASP A 101 0.79 -10.55 0.02
CA ASP A 101 1.80 -11.42 -0.58
C ASP A 101 2.97 -10.53 -1.00
N CYS A 102 4.05 -10.58 -0.23
CA CYS A 102 5.36 -10.12 -0.67
C CYS A 102 5.85 -11.13 -1.71
N PHE A 103 6.09 -10.69 -2.95
CA PHE A 103 6.77 -11.53 -3.93
C PHE A 103 8.26 -11.51 -3.58
N VAL A 104 8.69 -12.44 -2.73
CA VAL A 104 10.11 -12.73 -2.59
C VAL A 104 10.54 -13.39 -3.91
N LYS A 105 11.47 -12.78 -4.64
CA LYS A 105 12.13 -13.45 -5.77
C LYS A 105 12.92 -14.62 -5.22
N ASP A 106 12.44 -15.84 -5.42
CA ASP A 106 13.29 -17.02 -5.38
C ASP A 106 14.36 -16.85 -6.48
N HIS A 107 15.62 -16.90 -6.05
CA HIS A 107 16.81 -16.75 -6.88
C HIS A 107 17.18 -18.08 -7.55
#